data_AF-A0A8X6S3P0-F1
#
_entry.id   AF-A0A8X6S3P0-F1
#
_cell.length_a   1.000
_cell.length_b   1.000
_cell.length_c   1.000
_cell.angle_alpha   90.00
_cell.angle_beta   90.00
_cell.angle_gamma   90.00
#
_symmetry.space_group_name_H-M   'P 1'
#
loop_
_entity.id
_entity.type
_entity.pdbx_description
1 polymer ?
#
loop_
_entity_poly.entity_id
_entity_poly.type
_entity_poly.pdbx_seq_one_letter_code
_entity_poly.pdbx_strand_id
1 'polypeptide(L)'
;MAYLGKGRREDLFVLATELNLEFDKSMTIATLKDLIIGSENYDEKLAKNMHLTIVEDRKAREKKQEEQNEKLRIEEQKEKLRIEERENLRIEEQKEKLRIEEREEKLRIEQLRKLGFSSVKLVTDGNISHHIAREPDDKANSYEHVKDLLLKHFKITPVKFRQLFVTHQKAPERTWIDFYHELNTYFNGWIDGLNIDTFDKLSDLIITDQLKRKTLFEFKEYYLDEWANMNSPVELAEKIEEFEDFKRTETKI
;
A
#
# COMPACT_ATOMS: atom_id res chain seq x y z
N MET A 1 44.76 43.09 -24.49
CA MET A 1 43.44 43.16 -25.18
C MET A 1 42.76 41.82 -25.53
N ALA A 2 43.45 40.66 -25.54
CA ALA A 2 42.84 39.37 -25.97
C ALA A 2 41.98 38.64 -24.92
N TYR A 3 42.05 39.03 -23.64
CA TYR A 3 41.44 38.27 -22.53
C TYR A 3 39.92 38.45 -22.44
N LEU A 4 39.40 39.65 -22.69
CA LEU A 4 37.95 39.94 -22.71
C LEU A 4 37.24 39.31 -23.91
N GLY A 5 37.94 39.07 -25.02
CA GLY A 5 37.36 38.52 -26.25
C GLY A 5 37.04 37.02 -26.19
N LYS A 6 37.54 36.30 -25.18
CA LYS A 6 37.25 34.87 -24.94
C LYS A 6 36.36 34.65 -23.70
N GLY A 7 36.00 35.73 -22.99
CA GLY A 7 35.20 35.67 -21.77
C GLY A 7 33.71 35.45 -22.07
N ARG A 8 32.97 34.87 -21.12
CA ARG A 8 31.52 34.79 -21.23
C ARG A 8 30.90 36.16 -21.02
N ARG A 9 29.71 36.36 -21.60
CA ARG A 9 28.98 37.63 -21.46
C ARG A 9 28.66 37.95 -20.01
N GLU A 10 28.33 36.93 -19.21
CA GLU A 10 28.06 37.09 -17.77
C GLU A 10 29.30 37.57 -17.02
N ASP A 11 30.49 37.05 -17.36
CA ASP A 11 31.76 37.44 -16.72
C ASP A 11 32.10 38.92 -17.01
N LEU A 12 31.74 39.41 -18.20
CA LEU A 12 31.93 40.81 -18.60
C LEU A 12 30.91 41.76 -17.95
N PHE A 13 29.68 41.30 -17.68
CA PHE A 13 28.69 42.09 -16.94
C PHE A 13 29.12 42.31 -15.48
N VAL A 14 29.62 41.26 -14.82
CA VAL A 14 30.15 41.39 -13.45
C VAL A 14 31.35 42.34 -13.46
N LEU A 15 32.26 42.21 -14.42
CA LEU A 15 33.41 43.11 -14.55
C LEU A 15 33.01 44.56 -14.79
N ALA A 16 32.07 44.83 -15.70
CA ALA A 16 31.57 46.18 -15.96
C ALA A 16 30.87 46.78 -14.73
N THR A 17 30.16 45.95 -13.96
CA THR A 17 29.54 46.36 -12.68
C THR A 17 30.60 46.72 -11.65
N GLU A 18 31.66 45.92 -11.49
CA GLU A 18 32.76 46.20 -10.55
C GLU A 18 33.57 47.44 -10.94
N LEU A 19 33.61 47.77 -12.24
CA LEU A 19 34.21 49.01 -12.76
C LEU A 19 33.25 50.22 -12.69
N ASN A 20 32.05 50.06 -12.10
CA ASN A 20 30.98 51.07 -12.02
C ASN A 20 30.59 51.66 -13.38
N LEU A 21 30.55 50.83 -14.42
CA LEU A 21 30.11 51.22 -15.75
C LEU A 21 28.61 50.98 -15.89
N GLU A 22 27.89 51.94 -16.48
CA GLU A 22 26.52 51.73 -16.91
C GLU A 22 26.50 50.98 -18.24
N PHE A 23 25.78 49.86 -18.27
CA PHE A 23 25.62 49.06 -19.47
C PHE A 23 24.20 48.49 -19.52
N ASP A 24 23.76 48.17 -20.74
CA ASP A 24 22.49 47.50 -20.95
C ASP A 24 22.66 45.98 -21.06
N LYS A 25 21.70 45.21 -20.51
CA LYS A 25 21.77 43.73 -20.49
C LYS A 25 21.59 43.10 -21.88
N SER A 26 21.17 43.86 -22.90
CA SER A 26 21.13 43.41 -24.30
C SER A 26 22.46 43.62 -25.03
N MET A 27 23.41 44.36 -24.43
CA MET A 27 24.72 44.59 -25.04
C MET A 27 25.43 43.27 -25.38
N THR A 28 26.09 43.27 -26.54
CA THR A 28 26.92 42.16 -27.01
C THR A 28 28.28 42.17 -26.33
N ILE A 29 28.99 41.03 -26.39
CA ILE A 29 30.36 40.90 -25.86
C ILE A 29 31.30 41.95 -26.47
N ALA A 30 31.15 42.25 -27.76
CA ALA A 30 31.96 43.25 -28.45
C ALA A 30 31.72 44.66 -27.88
N THR A 31 30.45 45.07 -27.79
CA THR A 31 30.08 46.39 -27.25
C THR A 31 30.44 46.56 -25.77
N LEU A 32 30.33 45.50 -24.97
CA LEU A 32 30.77 45.50 -23.57
C LEU A 32 32.28 45.64 -23.43
N LYS A 33 33.03 44.93 -24.27
CA LYS A 33 34.49 45.01 -24.29
C LYS A 33 34.95 46.43 -24.64
N ASP A 34 34.35 47.03 -25.65
CA ASP A 34 34.71 48.37 -26.10
C ASP A 34 34.38 49.41 -25.02
N LEU A 35 33.26 49.25 -24.31
CA LEU A 35 32.89 50.09 -23.16
C LEU A 35 33.88 50.00 -22.00
N ILE A 36 34.34 48.78 -21.67
CA ILE A 36 35.29 48.54 -20.57
C ILE A 36 36.67 49.16 -20.91
N ILE A 37 37.15 48.94 -22.14
CA ILE A 37 38.46 49.44 -22.58
C ILE A 37 38.43 50.96 -22.78
N GLY A 38 37.28 51.52 -23.20
CA GLY A 38 37.10 52.96 -23.40
C GLY A 38 36.85 53.76 -22.12
N SER A 39 36.85 53.14 -20.94
CA SER A 39 36.63 53.83 -19.67
C SER A 39 37.80 54.77 -19.31
N GLU A 40 37.48 55.92 -18.73
CA GLU A 40 38.41 57.04 -18.51
C GLU A 40 39.62 56.66 -17.63
N ASN A 41 39.44 55.69 -16.73
CA ASN A 41 40.46 55.19 -15.79
C ASN A 41 40.80 53.71 -16.04
N TYR A 42 40.77 53.24 -17.28
CA TYR A 42 41.06 51.84 -17.59
C TYR A 42 42.51 51.45 -17.27
N ASP A 43 42.68 50.53 -16.32
CA ASP A 43 43.95 49.84 -16.06
C ASP A 43 43.85 48.39 -16.54
N GLU A 44 44.64 48.04 -17.57
CA GLU A 44 44.62 46.69 -18.15
C GLU A 44 45.02 45.60 -17.17
N LYS A 45 45.95 45.88 -16.25
CA LYS A 45 46.44 44.90 -15.28
C LYS A 45 45.39 44.65 -14.19
N LEU A 46 44.77 45.72 -13.69
CA LEU A 46 43.67 45.65 -12.73
C LEU A 46 42.46 44.93 -13.33
N ALA A 47 41.98 45.36 -14.51
CA ALA A 47 40.82 44.78 -15.17
C ALA A 47 41.04 43.30 -15.54
N LYS A 48 42.26 42.93 -15.92
CA LYS A 48 42.61 41.52 -16.18
C LYS A 48 42.58 40.68 -14.91
N ASN A 49 43.11 41.19 -13.79
CA ASN A 49 43.07 40.48 -12.51
C ASN A 49 41.63 40.31 -12.01
N MET A 50 40.81 41.36 -12.06
CA MET A 50 39.39 41.29 -11.71
C MET A 50 38.65 40.27 -12.57
N HIS A 51 38.85 40.30 -13.90
CA HIS A 51 38.25 39.33 -14.80
C HIS A 51 38.67 37.89 -14.49
N LEU A 52 39.94 37.66 -14.15
CA LEU A 52 40.43 36.34 -13.77
C LEU A 52 39.74 35.84 -12.49
N THR A 53 39.65 36.68 -11.45
CA THR A 53 38.95 36.34 -10.21
C THR A 53 37.48 36.03 -10.45
N ILE A 54 36.78 36.83 -11.26
CA ILE A 54 35.37 36.58 -11.62
C ILE A 54 35.20 35.22 -12.30
N VAL A 55 36.09 34.89 -13.24
CA VAL A 55 36.06 33.60 -13.96
C VAL A 55 36.34 32.44 -13.01
N GLU A 56 37.30 32.58 -12.09
CA GLU A 56 37.60 31.57 -11.07
C GLU A 56 36.43 31.35 -10.11
N ASP A 57 35.83 32.44 -9.62
CA ASP A 57 34.64 32.40 -8.76
C ASP A 57 33.45 31.73 -9.44
N ARG A 58 33.19 32.06 -10.71
CA ARG A 58 32.12 31.42 -11.47
C ARG A 58 32.38 29.92 -11.61
N LYS A 59 33.58 29.51 -11.99
CA LYS A 59 33.95 28.09 -12.09
C LYS A 59 33.80 27.37 -10.74
N ALA A 60 34.16 28.02 -9.65
CA ALA A 60 34.01 27.46 -8.31
C ALA A 60 32.52 27.30 -7.93
N ARG A 61 31.65 28.25 -8.30
CA ARG A 61 30.19 28.15 -8.09
C ARG A 61 29.57 27.06 -8.95
N GLU A 62 29.94 26.98 -10.24
CA GLU A 62 29.48 25.94 -11.16
C GLU A 62 29.86 24.55 -10.63
N LYS A 63 31.10 24.37 -10.20
CA LYS A 63 31.57 23.10 -9.60
C LYS A 63 30.79 22.74 -8.33
N LYS A 64 30.58 23.69 -7.42
CA LYS A 64 29.75 23.47 -6.22
C LYS A 64 28.32 23.09 -6.57
N GLN A 65 27.74 23.73 -7.58
CA GLN A 65 26.38 23.43 -8.04
C GLN A 65 26.30 22.02 -8.65
N GLU A 66 27.29 21.62 -9.45
CA GLU A 66 27.39 20.27 -10.00
C GLU A 66 27.50 19.23 -8.89
N GLU A 67 28.39 19.44 -7.90
CA GLU A 67 28.53 18.57 -6.73
C GLU A 67 27.22 18.46 -5.92
N GLN A 68 26.49 19.56 -5.78
CA GLN A 68 25.20 19.57 -5.08
C GLN A 68 24.10 18.84 -5.86
N ASN A 69 24.04 19.04 -7.18
CA ASN A 69 23.10 18.34 -8.05
C ASN A 69 23.39 16.83 -8.08
N GLU A 70 24.65 16.43 -8.08
CA GLU A 70 25.03 15.02 -8.02
C GLU A 70 24.67 14.38 -6.67
N LYS A 71 24.90 15.09 -5.55
CA LYS A 71 24.43 14.64 -4.24
C LYS A 71 22.92 14.43 -4.19
N LEU A 72 22.14 15.39 -4.70
CA LEU A 72 20.68 15.29 -4.79
C LEU A 72 20.26 14.06 -5.60
N ARG A 73 20.88 13.81 -6.77
CA ARG A 73 20.57 12.62 -7.59
C ARG A 73 20.88 11.32 -6.87
N ILE A 74 21.98 11.24 -6.12
CA ILE A 74 22.34 10.05 -5.33
C ILE A 74 21.35 9.84 -4.19
N GLU A 75 20.93 10.91 -3.50
CA GLU A 75 19.97 10.84 -2.40
C GLU A 75 18.58 10.42 -2.88
N GLU A 76 18.10 10.95 -4.00
CA GLU A 76 16.87 10.53 -4.65
C GLU A 76 16.90 9.04 -5.04
N GLN A 77 18.02 8.56 -5.59
CA GLN A 77 18.17 7.14 -5.92
C GLN A 77 18.16 6.26 -4.67
N LYS A 78 18.84 6.68 -3.60
CA LYS A 78 18.82 5.95 -2.32
C LYS A 78 17.43 5.90 -1.71
N GLU A 79 16.67 6.99 -1.77
CA GLU A 79 15.31 7.01 -1.22
C GLU A 79 14.37 6.11 -2.02
N LYS A 80 14.50 6.07 -3.36
CA LYS A 80 13.76 5.11 -4.19
C LYS A 80 14.06 3.65 -3.80
N LEU A 81 15.34 3.32 -3.63
CA LEU A 81 15.75 1.97 -3.19
C LEU A 81 15.20 1.62 -1.79
N ARG A 82 15.20 2.59 -0.86
CA ARG A 82 14.62 2.39 0.48
C ARG A 82 13.11 2.14 0.44
N ILE A 83 12.38 2.85 -0.41
CA ILE A 83 10.93 2.64 -0.60
C ILE A 83 10.68 1.25 -1.17
N GLU A 84 11.43 0.86 -2.20
CA GLU A 84 11.34 -0.46 -2.82
C GLU A 84 11.66 -1.59 -1.83
N GLU A 85 12.72 -1.44 -1.03
CA GLU A 85 13.09 -2.41 0.01
C GLU A 85 12.00 -2.56 1.07
N ARG A 86 11.37 -1.45 1.50
CA ARG A 86 10.23 -1.47 2.43
C ARG A 86 9.02 -2.17 1.84
N GLU A 87 8.71 -1.93 0.56
CA GLU A 87 7.61 -2.65 -0.12
C GLU A 87 7.90 -4.14 -0.23
N ASN A 88 9.13 -4.51 -0.60
CA ASN A 88 9.55 -5.91 -0.68
C ASN A 88 9.46 -6.61 0.68
N LEU A 89 9.86 -5.95 1.78
CA LEU A 89 9.68 -6.47 3.13
C LEU A 89 8.20 -6.69 3.46
N ARG A 90 7.32 -5.72 3.17
CA ARG A 90 5.88 -5.85 3.41
C ARG A 90 5.27 -7.02 2.63
N ILE A 91 5.68 -7.21 1.39
CA ILE A 91 5.23 -8.32 0.55
C ILE A 91 5.71 -9.66 1.14
N GLU A 92 6.97 -9.74 1.56
CA GLU A 92 7.52 -10.98 2.11
C GLU A 92 6.90 -11.32 3.48
N GLU A 93 6.62 -10.33 4.32
CA GLU A 93 5.85 -10.51 5.56
C GLU A 93 4.43 -11.04 5.29
N GLN A 94 3.74 -10.52 4.27
CA GLN A 94 2.44 -11.03 3.87
C GLN A 94 2.51 -12.47 3.35
N LYS A 95 3.53 -12.78 2.54
CA LYS A 95 3.76 -14.16 2.08
C LYS A 95 4.04 -15.10 3.24
N GLU A 96 4.84 -14.68 4.22
CA GLU A 96 5.12 -15.51 5.40
C GLU A 96 3.86 -15.77 6.21
N LYS A 97 3.00 -14.76 6.40
CA LYS A 97 1.69 -14.95 7.05
C LYS A 97 0.84 -15.98 6.31
N LEU A 98 0.77 -15.92 4.99
CA LEU A 98 0.07 -16.91 4.17
C LEU A 98 0.71 -18.31 4.30
N ARG A 99 2.05 -18.40 4.31
CA ARG A 99 2.76 -19.68 4.51
C ARG A 99 2.46 -20.29 5.88
N ILE A 100 2.35 -19.48 6.92
CA ILE A 100 1.97 -19.92 8.27
C ILE A 100 0.51 -20.41 8.27
N GLU A 101 -0.41 -19.63 7.72
CA GLU A 101 -1.83 -20.00 7.61
C GLU A 101 -2.03 -21.30 6.82
N GLU A 102 -1.32 -21.48 5.70
CA GLU A 102 -1.34 -22.73 4.93
C GLU A 102 -0.80 -23.93 5.73
N ARG A 103 0.22 -23.72 6.57
CA ARG A 103 0.76 -24.78 7.43
C ARG A 103 -0.23 -25.15 8.54
N GLU A 104 -0.89 -24.17 9.14
CA GLU A 104 -1.92 -24.39 10.15
C GLU A 104 -3.11 -25.15 9.55
N GLU A 105 -3.57 -24.77 8.35
CA GLU A 105 -4.65 -25.48 7.67
C GLU A 105 -4.23 -26.92 7.29
N LYS A 106 -3.00 -27.13 6.83
CA LYS A 106 -2.46 -28.48 6.59
C LYS A 106 -2.42 -29.30 7.87
N LEU A 107 -1.99 -28.72 8.99
CA LEU A 107 -1.95 -29.39 10.28
C LEU A 107 -3.37 -29.75 10.75
N ARG A 108 -4.33 -28.84 10.56
CA ARG A 108 -5.75 -29.07 10.82
C ARG A 108 -6.31 -30.22 9.97
N ILE A 109 -6.00 -30.23 8.67
CA ILE A 109 -6.39 -31.32 7.75
C ILE A 109 -5.74 -32.65 8.19
N GLU A 110 -4.49 -32.65 8.63
CA GLU A 110 -3.80 -33.85 9.11
C GLU A 110 -4.40 -34.36 10.44
N GLN A 111 -4.75 -33.46 11.35
CA GLN A 111 -5.48 -33.79 12.58
C GLN A 111 -6.84 -34.42 12.26
N LEU A 112 -7.60 -33.84 11.31
CA LEU A 112 -8.85 -34.42 10.82
C LEU A 112 -8.60 -35.80 10.20
N ARG A 113 -7.53 -36.00 9.44
CA ARG A 113 -7.17 -37.30 8.89
C ARG A 113 -6.86 -38.35 9.96
N LYS A 114 -6.15 -37.96 11.04
CA LYS A 114 -5.85 -38.82 12.21
C LYS A 114 -7.12 -39.21 12.99
N LEU A 115 -8.14 -38.36 12.99
CA LEU A 115 -9.47 -38.65 13.53
C LEU A 115 -10.33 -39.56 12.61
N GLY A 116 -9.77 -40.08 11.52
CA GLY A 116 -10.42 -41.08 10.67
C GLY A 116 -11.19 -40.52 9.46
N PHE A 117 -11.01 -39.24 9.13
CA PHE A 117 -11.60 -38.65 7.92
C PHE A 117 -10.71 -38.95 6.69
N SER A 118 -11.09 -39.93 5.85
CA SER A 118 -10.33 -40.35 4.66
C SER A 118 -10.78 -39.66 3.36
N SER A 119 -9.83 -39.49 2.43
CA SER A 119 -9.88 -38.64 1.23
C SER A 119 -10.82 -39.07 0.10
N VAL A 120 -11.68 -40.09 0.31
CA VAL A 120 -12.77 -40.44 -0.63
C VAL A 120 -14.08 -39.71 -0.26
N LYS A 121 -14.17 -39.15 0.96
CA LYS A 121 -15.19 -38.18 1.42
C LYS A 121 -14.93 -36.74 0.95
N LEU A 122 -14.23 -36.55 -0.17
CA LEU A 122 -13.96 -35.22 -0.74
C LEU A 122 -15.02 -34.77 -1.75
N VAL A 123 -15.81 -35.69 -2.31
CA VAL A 123 -16.96 -35.36 -3.18
C VAL A 123 -18.27 -35.26 -2.39
N THR A 124 -18.33 -35.90 -1.22
CA THR A 124 -19.38 -35.67 -0.22
C THR A 124 -18.70 -35.56 1.13
N ASP A 125 -18.68 -34.35 1.67
CA ASP A 125 -18.07 -34.02 2.95
C ASP A 125 -18.51 -35.04 4.01
N GLY A 126 -17.55 -35.52 4.82
CA GLY A 126 -17.74 -36.69 5.68
C GLY A 126 -18.88 -36.56 6.69
N ASN A 127 -19.26 -35.34 7.01
CA ASN A 127 -20.40 -35.00 7.87
C ASN A 127 -21.74 -35.23 7.17
N ILE A 128 -21.85 -34.96 5.87
CA ILE A 128 -23.10 -35.08 5.12
C ILE A 128 -23.47 -36.55 4.96
N SER A 129 -22.52 -37.46 4.72
CA SER A 129 -22.80 -38.90 4.70
C SER A 129 -23.33 -39.40 6.05
N HIS A 130 -22.89 -38.82 7.17
CA HIS A 130 -23.41 -39.14 8.51
C HIS A 130 -24.77 -38.49 8.79
N HIS A 131 -25.06 -37.31 8.22
CA HIS A 131 -26.37 -36.67 8.28
C HIS A 131 -27.41 -37.39 7.42
N ILE A 132 -27.05 -37.82 6.21
CA ILE A 132 -27.90 -38.61 5.31
C ILE A 132 -28.15 -40.01 5.89
N ALA A 133 -27.14 -40.66 6.48
CA ALA A 133 -27.30 -41.98 7.12
C ALA A 133 -28.09 -41.95 8.45
N ARG A 134 -28.38 -40.75 8.99
CA ARG A 134 -29.24 -40.55 10.16
C ARG A 134 -30.70 -40.27 9.78
N GLU A 135 -30.97 -39.93 8.53
CA GLU A 135 -32.34 -39.79 8.02
C GLU A 135 -32.89 -41.20 7.71
N PRO A 136 -34.21 -41.42 7.89
CA PRO A 136 -34.83 -42.69 7.53
C PRO A 136 -34.67 -42.99 6.03
N ASP A 137 -34.55 -44.27 5.67
CA ASP A 137 -34.20 -44.75 4.32
C ASP A 137 -35.13 -44.19 3.22
N ASP A 138 -36.38 -43.88 3.54
CA ASP A 138 -37.36 -43.27 2.63
C ASP A 138 -37.01 -41.83 2.23
N LYS A 139 -36.32 -41.08 3.10
CA LYS A 139 -35.90 -39.69 2.87
C LYS A 139 -34.48 -39.60 2.32
N ALA A 140 -33.59 -40.51 2.70
CA ALA A 140 -32.22 -40.59 2.18
C ALA A 140 -32.17 -40.98 0.69
N ASN A 141 -33.20 -41.68 0.18
CA ASN A 141 -33.33 -42.03 -1.24
C ASN A 141 -34.16 -41.00 -2.05
N SER A 142 -34.75 -39.99 -1.40
CA SER A 142 -35.47 -38.92 -2.09
C SER A 142 -34.49 -37.88 -2.62
N TYR A 143 -34.44 -37.75 -3.95
CA TYR A 143 -33.56 -36.79 -4.62
C TYR A 143 -33.82 -35.34 -4.17
N GLU A 144 -35.08 -34.94 -3.97
CA GLU A 144 -35.40 -33.58 -3.50
C GLU A 144 -34.88 -33.33 -2.08
N HIS A 145 -35.02 -34.31 -1.20
CA HIS A 145 -34.57 -34.19 0.19
C HIS A 145 -33.03 -34.14 0.30
N VAL A 146 -32.33 -35.00 -0.43
CA VAL A 146 -30.85 -34.99 -0.46
C VAL A 146 -30.34 -33.73 -1.15
N LYS A 147 -31.01 -33.26 -2.22
CA LYS A 147 -30.67 -31.99 -2.89
C LYS A 147 -30.83 -30.81 -1.94
N ASP A 148 -31.92 -30.71 -1.19
CA ASP A 148 -32.12 -29.63 -0.22
C ASP A 148 -31.13 -29.70 0.95
N LEU A 149 -30.80 -30.91 1.41
CA LEU A 149 -29.83 -31.12 2.48
C LEU A 149 -28.40 -30.76 2.03
N LEU A 150 -28.03 -31.11 0.79
CA LEU A 150 -26.78 -30.69 0.16
C LEU A 150 -26.76 -29.18 -0.08
N LEU A 151 -27.83 -28.60 -0.62
CA LEU A 151 -27.94 -27.15 -0.82
C LEU A 151 -27.84 -26.39 0.50
N LYS A 152 -28.40 -26.92 1.58
CA LYS A 152 -28.31 -26.34 2.94
C LYS A 152 -26.89 -26.44 3.52
N HIS A 153 -26.20 -27.56 3.31
CA HIS A 153 -24.84 -27.79 3.81
C HIS A 153 -23.75 -27.07 3.01
N PHE A 154 -23.90 -26.99 1.68
CA PHE A 154 -22.95 -26.33 0.78
C PHE A 154 -23.33 -24.89 0.48
N LYS A 155 -24.40 -24.36 1.06
CA LYS A 155 -24.70 -22.92 0.97
C LYS A 155 -23.49 -22.17 1.52
N ILE A 156 -22.84 -21.41 0.66
CA ILE A 156 -21.73 -20.54 1.05
C ILE A 156 -22.29 -19.59 2.13
N THR A 157 -21.79 -19.74 3.36
CA THR A 157 -22.20 -18.94 4.51
C THR A 157 -21.86 -17.47 4.25
N PRO A 158 -22.63 -16.50 4.78
CA PRO A 158 -22.32 -15.08 4.64
C PRO A 158 -20.88 -14.73 5.04
N VAL A 159 -20.36 -15.39 6.07
CA VAL A 159 -18.96 -15.27 6.53
C VAL A 159 -17.95 -15.68 5.45
N LYS A 160 -18.27 -16.68 4.64
CA LYS A 160 -17.41 -17.16 3.55
C LYS A 160 -17.47 -16.21 2.35
N PHE A 161 -18.64 -15.67 2.02
CA PHE A 161 -18.79 -14.61 1.02
C PHE A 161 -18.00 -13.35 1.39
N ARG A 162 -18.08 -12.93 2.65
CA ARG A 162 -17.24 -11.86 3.20
C ARG A 162 -15.75 -12.18 2.99
N GLN A 163 -15.30 -13.37 3.38
CA GLN A 163 -13.89 -13.75 3.23
C GLN A 163 -13.46 -13.64 1.76
N LEU A 164 -14.24 -14.23 0.84
CA LEU A 164 -13.99 -14.14 -0.59
C LEU A 164 -13.93 -12.69 -1.05
N PHE A 165 -14.89 -11.85 -0.69
CA PHE A 165 -14.90 -10.42 -1.04
C PHE A 165 -13.62 -9.68 -0.63
N VAL A 166 -13.08 -10.00 0.56
CA VAL A 166 -11.89 -9.33 1.10
C VAL A 166 -10.59 -9.84 0.50
N THR A 167 -10.49 -11.15 0.26
CA THR A 167 -9.27 -11.79 -0.23
C THR A 167 -9.21 -11.88 -1.75
N HIS A 168 -10.29 -11.53 -2.46
CA HIS A 168 -10.36 -11.63 -3.91
C HIS A 168 -9.37 -10.67 -4.57
N GLN A 169 -8.56 -11.21 -5.47
CA GLN A 169 -7.59 -10.45 -6.25
C GLN A 169 -7.84 -10.69 -7.74
N LYS A 170 -7.66 -9.64 -8.54
CA LYS A 170 -7.82 -9.73 -9.99
C LYS A 170 -6.70 -10.59 -10.57
N ALA A 171 -7.06 -11.72 -11.16
CA ALA A 171 -6.12 -12.50 -11.95
C ALA A 171 -5.61 -11.69 -13.16
N PRO A 172 -4.33 -11.79 -13.56
CA PRO A 172 -3.77 -11.03 -14.68
C PRO A 172 -4.54 -11.27 -15.98
N GLU A 173 -5.02 -12.50 -16.19
CA GLU A 173 -5.72 -12.96 -17.39
C GLU A 173 -7.18 -12.51 -17.53
N ARG A 174 -7.82 -12.04 -16.43
CA ARG A 174 -9.24 -11.65 -16.44
C ARG A 174 -9.46 -10.17 -16.72
N THR A 175 -10.63 -9.82 -17.25
CA THR A 175 -10.99 -8.40 -17.43
C THR A 175 -11.41 -7.76 -16.10
N TRP A 176 -11.37 -6.43 -16.03
CA TRP A 176 -11.88 -5.70 -14.86
C TRP A 176 -13.40 -5.81 -14.70
N ILE A 177 -14.13 -6.04 -15.81
CA ILE A 177 -15.57 -6.25 -15.80
C ILE A 177 -15.90 -7.58 -15.11
N ASP A 178 -15.18 -8.65 -15.44
CA ASP A 178 -15.36 -9.96 -14.79
C ASP A 178 -15.08 -9.86 -13.29
N PHE A 179 -13.97 -9.20 -12.93
CA PHE A 179 -13.61 -8.98 -11.52
C PHE A 179 -14.67 -8.17 -10.75
N TYR A 180 -15.24 -7.13 -11.37
CA TYR A 180 -16.35 -6.38 -10.78
C TYR A 180 -17.58 -7.27 -10.54
N HIS A 181 -17.96 -8.09 -11.52
CA HIS A 181 -19.10 -8.99 -11.38
C HIS A 181 -18.90 -10.03 -10.28
N GLU A 182 -17.67 -10.55 -10.14
CA GLU A 182 -17.30 -11.46 -9.06
C GLU A 182 -17.40 -10.79 -7.69
N LEU A 183 -16.83 -9.59 -7.53
CA LEU A 183 -16.95 -8.81 -6.30
C LEU A 183 -18.41 -8.50 -5.95
N ASN A 184 -19.20 -8.08 -6.93
CA ASN A 184 -20.62 -7.80 -6.73
C ASN A 184 -21.39 -9.06 -6.31
N THR A 185 -21.03 -10.22 -6.88
CA THR A 185 -21.63 -11.50 -6.51
C THR A 185 -21.30 -11.89 -5.07
N TYR A 186 -20.04 -11.71 -4.64
CA TYR A 186 -19.66 -11.99 -3.25
C TYR A 186 -20.31 -11.02 -2.27
N PHE A 187 -20.38 -9.74 -2.62
CA PHE A 187 -20.99 -8.72 -1.77
C PHE A 187 -22.50 -8.95 -1.60
N ASN A 188 -23.23 -9.18 -2.70
CA ASN A 188 -24.66 -9.47 -2.62
C ASN A 188 -24.92 -10.80 -1.90
N GLY A 189 -24.11 -11.84 -2.15
CA GLY A 189 -24.20 -13.10 -1.41
C GLY A 189 -23.97 -12.95 0.10
N TRP A 190 -23.13 -11.99 0.51
CA TRP A 190 -22.91 -11.66 1.92
C TRP A 190 -24.13 -10.95 2.54
N ILE A 191 -24.67 -9.92 1.86
CA ILE A 191 -25.84 -9.15 2.30
C ILE A 191 -27.10 -10.03 2.35
N ASP A 192 -27.37 -10.75 1.27
CA ASP A 192 -28.54 -11.61 1.12
C ASP A 192 -28.53 -12.72 2.19
N GLY A 193 -27.34 -13.26 2.47
CA GLY A 193 -27.20 -14.30 3.48
C GLY A 193 -27.40 -13.81 4.91
N LEU A 194 -27.27 -12.49 5.18
CA LEU A 194 -27.57 -11.87 6.47
C LEU A 194 -28.96 -11.21 6.52
N ASN A 195 -29.75 -11.33 5.44
CA ASN A 195 -31.06 -10.68 5.29
C ASN A 195 -31.02 -9.16 5.56
N ILE A 196 -29.97 -8.48 5.07
CA ILE A 196 -29.82 -7.04 5.22
C ILE A 196 -30.65 -6.35 4.14
N ASP A 197 -31.77 -5.77 4.56
CA ASP A 197 -32.78 -5.12 3.72
C ASP A 197 -32.75 -3.58 3.79
N THR A 198 -32.00 -3.03 4.74
CA THR A 198 -32.00 -1.60 5.07
C THR A 198 -30.58 -1.04 5.01
N PHE A 199 -30.43 0.21 4.56
CA PHE A 199 -29.13 0.89 4.52
C PHE A 199 -28.46 0.98 5.89
N ASP A 200 -29.23 1.24 6.96
CA ASP A 200 -28.70 1.34 8.32
C ASP A 200 -28.03 0.04 8.77
N LYS A 201 -28.69 -1.11 8.54
CA LYS A 201 -28.14 -2.44 8.82
C LYS A 201 -26.88 -2.74 8.00
N LEU A 202 -26.83 -2.26 6.75
CA LEU A 202 -25.62 -2.38 5.93
C LEU A 202 -24.49 -1.51 6.48
N SER A 203 -24.79 -0.27 6.88
CA SER A 203 -23.82 0.63 7.49
C SER A 203 -23.23 0.01 8.75
N ASP A 204 -24.09 -0.51 9.63
CA ASP A 204 -23.70 -1.22 10.84
C ASP A 204 -22.84 -2.45 10.54
N LEU A 205 -23.20 -3.24 9.53
CA LEU A 205 -22.40 -4.38 9.12
C LEU A 205 -20.99 -3.96 8.67
N ILE A 206 -20.88 -2.92 7.85
CA ILE A 206 -19.58 -2.45 7.34
C ILE A 206 -18.74 -1.84 8.45
N ILE A 207 -19.32 -1.09 9.37
CA ILE A 207 -18.61 -0.52 10.53
C ILE A 207 -18.12 -1.67 11.45
N THR A 208 -19.00 -2.64 11.73
CA THR A 208 -18.66 -3.84 12.49
C THR A 208 -17.52 -4.60 11.82
N ASP A 209 -17.55 -4.75 10.49
CA ASP A 209 -16.50 -5.40 9.71
C ASP A 209 -15.13 -4.73 9.91
N GLN A 210 -15.10 -3.41 9.89
CA GLN A 210 -13.88 -2.61 10.07
C GLN A 210 -13.37 -2.71 11.51
N LEU A 211 -14.26 -2.68 12.51
CA LEU A 211 -13.90 -2.89 13.91
C LEU A 211 -13.26 -4.27 14.08
N LYS A 212 -13.89 -5.33 13.58
CA LYS A 212 -13.38 -6.71 13.64
C LYS A 212 -12.00 -6.90 13.02
N ARG A 213 -11.61 -6.07 12.04
CA ARG A 213 -10.25 -6.10 11.44
C ARG A 213 -9.20 -5.41 12.30
N LYS A 214 -9.61 -4.44 13.11
CA LYS A 214 -8.73 -3.66 13.98
C LYS A 214 -8.59 -4.28 15.37
N THR A 215 -9.52 -5.15 15.76
CA THR A 215 -9.49 -5.87 17.03
C THR A 215 -8.29 -6.81 17.13
N LEU A 216 -7.70 -6.89 18.33
CA LEU A 216 -6.61 -7.79 18.66
C LEU A 216 -7.01 -9.27 18.51
N PHE A 217 -6.05 -10.11 18.11
CA PHE A 217 -6.27 -11.55 17.91
C PHE A 217 -6.75 -12.27 19.18
N GLU A 218 -6.26 -11.84 20.35
CA GLU A 218 -6.59 -12.43 21.65
C GLU A 218 -8.08 -12.30 22.02
N PHE A 219 -8.72 -11.18 21.64
CA PHE A 219 -10.15 -10.99 21.83
C PHE A 219 -10.97 -11.94 20.95
N LYS A 220 -10.52 -12.14 19.70
CA LYS A 220 -11.19 -13.03 18.75
C LYS A 220 -11.13 -14.50 19.21
N GLU A 221 -10.04 -14.90 19.86
CA GLU A 221 -9.90 -16.23 20.43
C GLU A 221 -10.82 -16.46 21.64
N TYR A 222 -10.98 -15.44 22.49
CA TYR A 222 -11.88 -15.49 23.65
C TYR A 222 -13.37 -15.55 23.27
N TYR A 223 -13.77 -14.86 22.20
CA TYR A 223 -15.17 -14.75 21.77
C TYR A 223 -15.53 -15.58 20.53
N LEU A 224 -14.79 -16.66 20.23
CA LEU A 224 -14.91 -17.41 18.97
C LEU A 224 -16.35 -17.80 18.59
N ASP A 225 -17.15 -18.22 19.57
CA ASP A 225 -18.54 -18.68 19.37
C ASP A 225 -19.53 -17.52 19.15
N GLU A 226 -19.31 -16.38 19.80
CA GLU A 226 -20.17 -15.18 19.68
C GLU A 226 -19.75 -14.28 18.51
N TRP A 227 -18.50 -14.38 18.06
CA TRP A 227 -17.88 -13.53 17.06
C TRP A 227 -18.61 -13.51 15.71
N ALA A 228 -19.23 -14.63 15.33
CA ALA A 228 -19.99 -14.74 14.08
C ALA A 228 -21.34 -14.00 14.12
N ASN A 229 -21.90 -13.79 15.32
CA ASN A 229 -23.23 -13.22 15.52
C ASN A 229 -23.20 -11.74 15.93
N MET A 230 -22.04 -11.21 16.34
CA MET A 230 -21.85 -9.78 16.64
C MET A 230 -21.93 -8.95 15.35
N ASN A 231 -23.12 -8.42 15.03
CA ASN A 231 -23.35 -7.56 13.87
C ASN A 231 -23.65 -6.10 14.26
N SER A 232 -23.68 -5.79 15.56
CA SER A 232 -23.86 -4.44 16.11
C SER A 232 -22.49 -3.79 16.36
N PRO A 233 -22.20 -2.63 15.75
CA PRO A 233 -20.95 -1.90 15.97
C PRO A 233 -20.75 -1.48 17.43
N VAL A 234 -21.83 -1.06 18.08
CA VAL A 234 -21.80 -0.50 19.44
C VAL A 234 -21.52 -1.60 20.45
N GLU A 235 -22.25 -2.72 20.38
CA GLU A 235 -22.04 -3.87 21.26
C GLU A 235 -20.63 -4.45 21.10
N LEU A 236 -20.10 -4.47 19.87
CA LEU A 236 -18.75 -4.93 19.62
C LEU A 236 -17.70 -3.98 20.23
N ALA A 237 -17.89 -2.66 20.10
CA ALA A 237 -16.99 -1.68 20.69
C ALA A 237 -16.97 -1.76 22.22
N GLU A 238 -18.14 -1.84 22.86
CA GLU A 238 -18.28 -1.98 24.31
C GLU A 238 -17.57 -3.24 24.82
N LYS A 239 -17.77 -4.40 24.16
CA LYS A 239 -17.08 -5.64 24.55
C LYS A 239 -15.56 -5.55 24.38
N ILE A 240 -15.07 -4.88 23.33
CA ILE A 240 -13.64 -4.68 23.11
C ILE A 240 -13.04 -3.82 24.23
N GLU A 241 -13.71 -2.73 24.61
CA GLU A 241 -13.28 -1.87 25.71
C GLU A 241 -13.26 -2.62 27.05
N GLU A 242 -14.30 -3.41 27.36
CA GLU A 242 -14.34 -4.25 28.56
C GLU A 242 -13.17 -5.25 28.62
N PHE A 243 -12.83 -5.86 27.50
CA PHE A 243 -11.69 -6.79 27.42
C PHE A 243 -10.33 -6.08 27.56
N GLU A 244 -10.18 -4.90 26.96
CA GLU A 244 -8.97 -4.09 27.12
C GLU A 244 -8.79 -3.61 28.57
N ASP A 245 -9.87 -3.24 29.24
CA ASP A 245 -9.86 -2.86 30.66
C ASP A 245 -9.54 -4.06 31.56
N PHE A 246 -10.10 -5.24 31.28
CA PHE A 246 -9.75 -6.48 31.99
C PHE A 246 -8.24 -6.78 31.88
N LYS A 247 -7.69 -6.77 30.65
CA LYS A 247 -6.24 -6.93 30.40
C LYS A 247 -5.40 -5.89 31.13
N ARG A 248 -5.85 -4.63 31.17
CA ARG A 248 -5.16 -3.53 31.86
C ARG A 248 -5.16 -3.68 33.38
N THR A 249 -6.20 -4.31 33.95
CA THR A 249 -6.26 -4.61 35.39
C THR A 249 -5.41 -5.81 35.79
N GLU A 250 -5.32 -6.85 34.96
CA GLU A 250 -4.44 -8.01 35.21
C GLU A 250 -2.95 -7.66 35.13
N THR A 251 -2.55 -6.72 34.28
CA THR A 251 -1.14 -6.31 34.11
C THR A 251 -0.64 -5.40 35.25
N LYS A 252 -1.50 -4.99 36.19
CA LYS A 252 -1.16 -4.13 37.33
C LYS A 252 -0.97 -4.87 38.66
N ILE A 253 -1.05 -6.21 38.67
CA ILE A 253 -0.77 -7.08 39.81
C ILE A 253 0.59 -7.77 39.59
#